data_AF-A0A971RQL3-F1
#
_entry.id   AF-A0A971RQL3-F1
#
_cell.length_a   1.000
_cell.length_b   1.000
_cell.length_c   1.000
_cell.angle_alpha   90.00
_cell.angle_beta   90.00
_cell.angle_gamma   90.00
#
_symmetry.space_group_name_H-M   'P 1'
#
loop_
_entity.id
_entity.type
_entity.pdbx_description
1 polymer ?
#
loop_
_entity_poly.entity_id
_entity_poly.type
_entity_poly.pdbx_seq_one_letter_code
_entity_poly.pdbx_strand_id
1 'polypeptide(L)'
;MELFEHDIYDELAEDGLVRTMVADNSLAYQLKRLSKGELTEIRQQLGVKGLSKLPKEQLAEALHSAILEALPKQLQLIDEIIYEDLQTLVKRKGLLKDLSSIPPTTLVLLRKMGLAFTGILENHGLVLMMPREVLLPCRQLLFTDELRQRVFRNQKILIVCRGLLAYYGAVPVEQLRQLLNSMG
;
A
#
# COMPACT_ATOMS: atom_id res chain seq x y z
N MET A 1 9.26 5.68 -28.28
CA MET A 1 8.95 6.24 -26.95
C MET A 1 7.50 5.98 -26.56
N GLU A 2 6.57 5.96 -27.52
CA GLU A 2 5.13 5.65 -27.29
C GLU A 2 4.80 4.18 -26.95
N LEU A 3 5.67 3.22 -27.26
CA LEU A 3 5.42 1.79 -27.01
C LEU A 3 5.48 1.40 -25.53
N PHE A 4 6.21 2.14 -24.67
CA PHE A 4 6.37 1.78 -23.25
C PHE A 4 5.32 2.42 -22.32
N GLU A 5 4.71 3.55 -22.72
CA GLU A 5 3.63 4.17 -21.95
C GLU A 5 2.30 3.41 -22.11
N HIS A 6 2.10 2.73 -23.24
CA HIS A 6 0.89 1.96 -23.49
C HIS A 6 0.78 0.73 -22.58
N ASP A 7 1.90 0.05 -22.32
CA ASP A 7 1.97 -1.16 -21.51
C ASP A 7 1.63 -0.92 -20.02
N ILE A 8 2.07 0.21 -19.44
CA ILE A 8 1.83 0.52 -18.02
C ILE A 8 0.35 0.85 -17.78
N TYR A 9 -0.29 1.59 -18.69
CA TYR A 9 -1.71 1.93 -18.52
C TYR A 9 -2.61 0.69 -18.54
N ASP A 10 -2.30 -0.27 -19.41
CA ASP A 10 -3.03 -1.53 -19.51
C ASP A 10 -2.82 -2.39 -18.25
N GLU A 11 -1.58 -2.52 -17.76
CA GLU A 11 -1.27 -3.21 -16.50
C GLU A 11 -2.03 -2.60 -15.31
N LEU A 12 -2.05 -1.26 -15.22
CA LEU A 12 -2.80 -0.55 -14.18
C LEU A 12 -4.32 -0.72 -14.34
N ALA A 13 -4.82 -0.83 -15.57
CA ALA A 13 -6.25 -1.04 -15.83
C ALA A 13 -6.68 -2.45 -15.43
N GLU A 14 -5.86 -3.47 -15.70
CA GLU A 14 -6.10 -4.87 -15.27
C GLU A 14 -6.23 -4.98 -13.74
N ASP A 15 -5.38 -4.26 -13.01
CA ASP A 15 -5.44 -4.20 -11.55
C ASP A 15 -6.55 -3.28 -11.01
N GLY A 16 -7.36 -2.67 -11.87
CA GLY A 16 -8.44 -1.74 -11.49
C GLY A 16 -7.92 -0.41 -10.93
N LEU A 17 -6.68 -0.04 -11.17
CA LEU A 17 -6.07 1.20 -10.66
C LEU A 17 -6.46 2.43 -11.49
N VAL A 18 -7.01 2.22 -12.69
CA VAL A 18 -7.46 3.29 -13.60
C VAL A 18 -8.97 3.48 -13.47
N ARG A 19 -9.41 4.45 -12.66
CA ARG A 19 -10.83 4.78 -12.46
C ARG A 19 -11.06 6.25 -12.18
N THR A 20 -12.16 6.80 -12.68
CA THR A 20 -12.52 8.21 -12.46
C THR A 20 -12.67 8.54 -10.99
N MET A 21 -12.13 9.69 -10.58
CA MET A 21 -12.12 10.21 -9.22
C MET A 21 -12.63 11.65 -9.24
N VAL A 22 -13.47 12.01 -8.26
CA VAL A 22 -13.75 13.42 -7.95
C VAL A 22 -12.76 13.91 -6.90
N ALA A 23 -12.66 15.23 -6.72
CA ALA A 23 -11.77 15.84 -5.73
C ALA A 23 -12.22 15.64 -4.25
N ASP A 24 -12.65 14.44 -3.89
CA ASP A 24 -12.94 14.00 -2.52
C ASP A 24 -11.79 13.12 -2.02
N ASN A 25 -11.11 13.61 -0.98
CA ASN A 25 -9.95 12.96 -0.37
C ASN A 25 -10.29 12.22 0.93
N SER A 26 -11.56 11.93 1.20
CA SER A 26 -11.98 11.15 2.36
C SER A 26 -11.78 9.65 2.13
N LEU A 27 -11.34 8.94 3.17
CA LEU A 27 -11.19 7.48 3.12
C LEU A 27 -12.53 6.80 2.80
N ALA A 28 -13.63 7.31 3.36
CA ALA A 28 -14.97 6.79 3.11
C ALA A 28 -15.35 6.82 1.62
N TYR A 29 -15.09 7.93 0.93
CA TYR A 29 -15.33 8.05 -0.51
C TYR A 29 -14.47 7.04 -1.28
N GLN A 30 -13.18 6.93 -0.95
CA GLN A 30 -12.26 6.01 -1.64
C GLN A 30 -12.71 4.55 -1.50
N LEU A 31 -13.10 4.13 -0.31
CA LEU A 31 -13.60 2.77 -0.08
C LEU A 31 -14.92 2.50 -0.81
N LYS A 32 -15.84 3.48 -0.90
CA LYS A 32 -17.10 3.32 -1.63
C LYS A 32 -16.91 3.12 -3.14
N ARG A 33 -15.83 3.65 -3.72
CA ARG A 33 -15.46 3.44 -5.14
C ARG A 33 -14.96 2.04 -5.44
N LEU A 34 -14.52 1.29 -4.43
CA LEU A 34 -13.99 -0.05 -4.62
C LEU A 34 -15.09 -1.08 -4.89
N SER A 35 -14.75 -2.14 -5.59
CA SER A 35 -15.60 -3.32 -5.71
C SER A 35 -15.63 -4.08 -4.39
N LYS A 36 -16.63 -4.95 -4.20
CA LYS A 36 -16.65 -5.84 -3.01
C LYS A 36 -15.43 -6.76 -2.96
N GLY A 37 -14.89 -7.17 -4.12
CA GLY A 37 -13.66 -7.96 -4.22
C GLY A 37 -12.46 -7.19 -3.66
N GLU A 38 -12.28 -5.95 -4.09
CA GLU A 38 -11.19 -5.07 -3.64
C GLU A 38 -11.28 -4.74 -2.14
N LEU A 39 -12.49 -4.49 -1.63
CA LEU A 39 -12.70 -4.35 -0.18
C LEU A 39 -12.37 -5.65 0.57
N THR A 40 -12.62 -6.81 -0.05
CA THR A 40 -12.24 -8.11 0.52
C THR A 40 -10.73 -8.28 0.57
N GLU A 41 -9.99 -7.80 -0.43
CA GLU A 41 -8.52 -7.78 -0.42
C GLU A 41 -8.00 -6.91 0.73
N ILE A 42 -8.56 -5.72 0.93
CA ILE A 42 -8.19 -4.84 2.05
C ILE A 42 -8.47 -5.53 3.39
N ARG A 43 -9.65 -6.15 3.53
CA ARG A 43 -10.01 -6.93 4.72
C ARG A 43 -9.00 -8.05 5.00
N GLN A 44 -8.59 -8.78 3.97
CA GLN A 44 -7.60 -9.86 4.08
C GLN A 44 -6.22 -9.31 4.48
N GLN A 45 -5.78 -8.21 3.87
CA GLN A 45 -4.53 -7.54 4.18
C GLN A 45 -4.49 -7.06 5.64
N LEU A 46 -5.61 -6.56 6.16
CA LEU A 46 -5.75 -6.16 7.57
C LEU A 46 -5.89 -7.36 8.52
N GLY A 47 -6.11 -8.57 8.01
CA GLY A 47 -6.36 -9.77 8.82
C GLY A 47 -7.72 -9.75 9.56
N VAL A 48 -8.68 -8.92 9.13
CA VAL A 48 -9.97 -8.76 9.82
C VAL A 48 -10.89 -9.93 9.48
N LYS A 49 -11.32 -10.67 10.51
CA LYS A 49 -12.19 -11.85 10.38
C LYS A 49 -13.67 -11.49 10.58
N GLY A 50 -14.57 -12.37 10.13
CA GLY A 50 -16.02 -12.23 10.39
C GLY A 50 -16.79 -11.27 9.47
N LEU A 51 -16.11 -10.45 8.67
CA LEU A 51 -16.78 -9.43 7.82
C LEU A 51 -17.07 -9.87 6.37
N SER A 52 -16.73 -11.10 5.99
CA SER A 52 -16.83 -11.55 4.58
C SER A 52 -18.26 -11.59 4.02
N LYS A 53 -19.25 -11.74 4.90
CA LYS A 53 -20.67 -11.79 4.52
C LYS A 53 -21.32 -10.40 4.40
N LEU A 54 -20.64 -9.34 4.83
CA LEU A 54 -21.21 -8.00 4.80
C LEU A 54 -21.53 -7.53 3.36
N PRO A 55 -22.61 -6.77 3.17
CA PRO A 55 -22.83 -5.98 1.97
C PRO A 55 -21.66 -5.02 1.71
N LYS A 56 -21.49 -4.59 0.46
CA LYS A 56 -20.40 -3.68 0.05
C LYS A 56 -20.31 -2.44 0.93
N GLU A 57 -21.45 -1.78 1.18
CA GLU A 57 -21.49 -0.52 1.94
C GLU A 57 -21.07 -0.72 3.39
N GLN A 58 -21.64 -1.71 4.08
CA GLN A 58 -21.28 -2.05 5.45
C GLN A 58 -19.82 -2.51 5.58
N LEU A 59 -19.31 -3.23 4.57
CA LEU A 59 -17.90 -3.61 4.53
C LEU A 59 -16.99 -2.39 4.40
N ALA A 60 -17.32 -1.42 3.54
CA ALA A 60 -16.56 -0.18 3.39
C ALA A 60 -16.53 0.62 4.70
N GLU A 61 -17.66 0.72 5.41
CA GLU A 61 -17.75 1.39 6.70
C GLU A 61 -16.90 0.71 7.78
N ALA A 62 -16.99 -0.63 7.89
CA ALA A 62 -16.19 -1.38 8.85
C ALA A 62 -14.68 -1.27 8.57
N LEU A 63 -14.29 -1.25 7.29
CA LEU A 63 -12.89 -1.11 6.89
C LEU A 63 -12.33 0.28 7.16
N HIS A 64 -13.15 1.33 7.13
CA HIS A 64 -12.72 2.68 7.45
C HIS A 64 -12.03 2.73 8.83
N SER A 65 -12.70 2.23 9.87
CA SER A 65 -12.12 2.19 11.23
C SER A 65 -10.95 1.22 11.33
N ALA A 66 -11.07 0.03 10.73
CA ALA A 66 -10.03 -0.99 10.79
C ALA A 66 -8.70 -0.54 10.15
N ILE A 67 -8.74 0.25 9.07
CA ILE A 67 -7.54 0.82 8.43
C ILE A 67 -6.83 1.77 9.40
N LEU A 68 -7.58 2.69 10.02
CA LEU A 68 -7.00 3.69 10.93
C LEU A 68 -6.40 3.04 12.19
N GLU A 69 -7.08 2.04 12.75
CA GLU A 69 -6.59 1.28 13.90
C GLU A 69 -5.34 0.45 13.57
N ALA A 70 -5.28 -0.15 12.38
CA ALA A 70 -4.15 -0.98 11.97
C ALA A 70 -2.95 -0.17 11.47
N LEU A 71 -3.10 1.13 11.23
CA LEU A 71 -2.11 1.96 10.55
C LEU A 71 -0.71 1.89 11.17
N PRO A 72 -0.50 2.05 12.49
CA PRO A 72 0.84 1.96 13.07
C PRO A 72 1.50 0.60 12.81
N LYS A 73 0.72 -0.48 12.94
CA LYS A 73 1.21 -1.85 12.72
C LYS A 73 1.51 -2.09 11.25
N GLN A 74 0.68 -1.59 10.34
CA GLN A 74 0.91 -1.70 8.90
C GLN A 74 2.20 -0.99 8.47
N LEU A 75 2.44 0.22 8.98
CA LEU A 75 3.68 0.95 8.67
C LEU A 75 4.92 0.19 9.12
N GLN A 76 4.86 -0.60 10.19
CA GLN A 76 5.98 -1.45 10.63
C GLN A 76 6.29 -2.64 9.72
N LEU A 77 5.44 -2.92 8.71
CA LEU A 77 5.61 -4.04 7.77
C LEU A 77 6.22 -3.63 6.42
N ILE A 78 6.36 -2.33 6.17
CA ILE A 78 6.84 -1.83 4.88
C ILE A 78 8.36 -1.96 4.75
N ASP A 79 8.83 -2.00 3.51
CA ASP A 79 10.23 -1.94 3.17
C ASP A 79 10.68 -0.50 2.86
N GLU A 80 11.95 -0.34 2.49
CA GLU A 80 12.55 0.98 2.28
C GLU A 80 11.94 1.70 1.06
N ILE A 81 11.62 0.96 -0.01
CA ILE A 81 11.01 1.53 -1.23
C ILE A 81 9.64 2.12 -0.91
N ILE A 82 8.76 1.33 -0.27
CA ILE A 82 7.42 1.78 0.10
C ILE A 82 7.50 2.95 1.11
N TYR A 83 8.47 2.91 2.03
CA TYR A 83 8.68 3.97 3.00
C TYR A 83 9.03 5.30 2.33
N GLU A 84 9.93 5.31 1.36
CA GLU A 84 10.32 6.51 0.59
C GLU A 84 9.14 7.06 -0.23
N ASP A 85 8.38 6.19 -0.88
CA ASP A 85 7.17 6.57 -1.64
C ASP A 85 6.13 7.23 -0.72
N LEU A 86 5.87 6.64 0.45
CA LEU A 86 4.94 7.19 1.44
C LEU A 86 5.43 8.54 1.98
N GLN A 87 6.72 8.70 2.28
CA GLN A 87 7.28 9.98 2.70
C GLN A 87 7.12 11.05 1.62
N THR A 88 7.36 10.71 0.35
CA THR A 88 7.17 11.60 -0.78
C THR A 88 5.71 12.02 -0.91
N LEU A 89 4.78 11.07 -0.86
CA LEU A 89 3.35 11.33 -0.90
C LEU A 89 2.90 12.26 0.24
N VAL A 90 3.37 12.03 1.46
CA VAL A 90 3.08 12.88 2.63
C VAL A 90 3.64 14.30 2.47
N LYS A 91 4.88 14.45 2.00
CA LYS A 91 5.50 15.76 1.71
C LYS A 91 4.74 16.52 0.63
N ARG A 92 4.15 15.81 -0.34
CA ARG A 92 3.25 16.35 -1.38
C ARG A 92 1.81 16.54 -0.91
N LYS A 93 1.57 16.57 0.41
CA LYS A 93 0.25 16.77 1.04
C LYS A 93 -0.79 15.71 0.64
N GLY A 94 -0.34 14.48 0.38
CA GLY A 94 -1.21 13.34 0.09
C GLY A 94 -1.68 13.24 -1.36
N LEU A 95 -1.09 14.01 -2.30
CA LEU A 95 -1.40 13.91 -3.71
C LEU A 95 -0.12 13.86 -4.56
N LEU A 96 0.05 12.80 -5.34
CA LEU A 96 1.14 12.63 -6.30
C LEU A 96 0.55 12.48 -7.71
N LYS A 97 1.04 13.28 -8.66
CA LYS A 97 0.53 13.36 -10.03
C LYS A 97 1.38 12.60 -11.06
N ASP A 98 2.59 12.24 -10.67
CA ASP A 98 3.51 11.48 -11.50
C ASP A 98 3.78 10.15 -10.79
N LEU A 99 3.37 9.06 -11.41
CA LEU A 99 3.48 7.70 -10.88
C LEU A 99 4.53 6.88 -11.63
N SER A 100 5.27 7.48 -12.57
CA SER A 100 6.24 6.78 -13.43
C SER A 100 7.34 6.05 -12.65
N SER A 101 7.68 6.54 -11.45
CA SER A 101 8.69 5.93 -10.59
C SER A 101 8.14 4.88 -9.62
N ILE A 102 6.81 4.71 -9.54
CA ILE A 102 6.17 3.80 -8.58
C ILE A 102 5.72 2.53 -9.30
N PRO A 103 6.24 1.35 -8.93
CA PRO A 103 5.80 0.09 -9.52
C PRO A 103 4.29 -0.15 -9.35
N PRO A 104 3.59 -0.71 -10.35
CA PRO A 104 2.18 -1.10 -10.24
C PRO A 104 1.89 -1.96 -9.00
N THR A 105 2.78 -2.90 -8.69
CA THR A 105 2.69 -3.76 -7.50
C THR A 105 2.69 -2.97 -6.19
N THR A 106 3.44 -1.87 -6.11
CA THR A 106 3.42 -0.94 -4.96
C THR A 106 2.08 -0.21 -4.87
N LEU A 107 1.53 0.26 -6.01
CA LEU A 107 0.21 0.91 -6.04
C LEU A 107 -0.90 -0.04 -5.55
N VAL A 108 -0.88 -1.30 -6.01
CA VAL A 108 -1.80 -2.35 -5.55
C VAL A 108 -1.64 -2.59 -4.04
N LEU A 109 -0.40 -2.69 -3.55
CA LEU A 109 -0.13 -2.92 -2.13
C LEU A 109 -0.63 -1.76 -1.27
N LEU A 110 -0.36 -0.51 -1.66
CA LEU A 110 -0.84 0.68 -0.96
C LEU A 110 -2.37 0.74 -0.89
N ARG A 111 -3.06 0.36 -1.98
CA ARG A 111 -4.53 0.20 -2.00
C ARG A 111 -4.99 -0.89 -1.04
N LYS A 112 -4.36 -2.08 -1.09
CA LYS A 112 -4.69 -3.22 -0.23
C LYS A 112 -4.47 -2.91 1.25
N MET A 113 -3.48 -2.09 1.56
CA MET A 113 -3.26 -1.59 2.93
C MET A 113 -4.29 -0.53 3.33
N GLY A 114 -4.98 0.09 2.36
CA GLY A 114 -5.92 1.18 2.59
C GLY A 114 -5.23 2.55 2.78
N LEU A 115 -3.95 2.66 2.40
CA LEU A 115 -3.13 3.84 2.67
C LEU A 115 -3.23 4.90 1.57
N ALA A 116 -3.29 4.46 0.31
CA ALA A 116 -3.39 5.36 -0.82
C ALA A 116 -4.15 4.69 -1.97
N PHE A 117 -4.80 5.52 -2.78
CA PHE A 117 -5.72 5.10 -3.84
C PHE A 117 -5.39 5.84 -5.12
N THR A 118 -5.38 5.11 -6.23
CA THR A 118 -5.22 5.71 -7.55
C THR A 118 -6.55 6.23 -8.09
N GLY A 119 -6.48 7.17 -9.02
CA GLY A 119 -7.66 7.59 -9.78
C GLY A 119 -7.34 8.65 -10.83
N ILE A 120 -8.24 8.80 -11.80
CA ILE A 120 -8.16 9.86 -12.80
C ILE A 120 -8.94 11.07 -12.29
N LEU A 121 -8.25 12.18 -12.03
CA LEU A 121 -8.85 13.49 -11.77
C LEU A 121 -8.91 14.28 -13.08
N GLU A 122 -10.05 14.91 -13.37
CA GLU A 122 -10.28 15.65 -14.62
C GLU A 122 -9.14 16.59 -15.03
N ASN A 123 -8.57 17.33 -14.07
CA ASN A 123 -7.52 18.33 -14.34
C ASN A 123 -6.08 17.82 -14.14
N HIS A 124 -5.89 16.57 -13.70
CA HIS A 124 -4.57 16.05 -13.31
C HIS A 124 -4.22 14.70 -13.93
N GLY A 125 -5.15 14.05 -14.64
CA GLY A 125 -4.92 12.70 -15.15
C GLY A 125 -4.85 11.69 -14.01
N LEU A 126 -4.08 10.61 -14.21
CA LEU A 126 -3.84 9.58 -13.22
C LEU A 126 -3.04 10.14 -12.03
N VAL A 127 -3.55 9.96 -10.81
CA VAL A 127 -2.90 10.39 -9.57
C VAL A 127 -2.93 9.29 -8.52
N LEU A 128 -2.04 9.38 -7.54
CA LEU A 128 -2.09 8.64 -6.29
C LEU A 128 -2.48 9.59 -5.15
N MET A 129 -3.47 9.19 -4.36
CA MET A 129 -4.09 10.02 -3.33
C MET A 129 -4.08 9.28 -1.98
N MET A 130 -3.50 9.88 -0.96
CA MET A 130 -3.59 9.43 0.43
C MET A 130 -4.76 10.14 1.13
N PRO A 131 -5.77 9.40 1.64
CA PRO A 131 -6.92 10.01 2.29
C PRO A 131 -6.53 10.89 3.47
N ARG A 132 -7.30 11.95 3.73
CA ARG A 132 -7.00 12.89 4.82
C ARG A 132 -6.93 12.24 6.19
N GLU A 133 -7.77 11.22 6.44
CA GLU A 133 -7.82 10.49 7.70
C GLU A 133 -6.54 9.64 7.93
N VAL A 134 -5.88 9.21 6.85
CA VAL A 134 -4.60 8.48 6.87
C VAL A 134 -3.41 9.44 6.88
N LEU A 135 -3.51 10.56 6.16
CA LEU A 135 -2.42 11.52 5.98
C LEU A 135 -1.91 12.11 7.29
N LEU A 136 -2.82 12.48 8.20
CA LEU A 136 -2.41 13.12 9.45
C LEU A 136 -1.61 12.17 10.37
N PRO A 137 -2.08 10.94 10.67
CA PRO A 137 -1.26 9.97 11.39
C PRO A 137 0.05 9.61 10.66
N CYS A 138 0.04 9.45 9.33
CA CYS A 138 1.26 9.16 8.57
C CYS A 138 2.31 10.27 8.71
N ARG A 139 1.92 11.54 8.78
CA ARG A 139 2.84 12.66 9.08
C ARG A 139 3.54 12.54 10.42
N GLN A 140 2.88 11.93 11.39
CA GLN A 140 3.45 11.76 12.74
C GLN A 140 4.33 10.50 12.79
N LEU A 141 3.89 9.41 12.16
CA LEU A 141 4.51 8.10 12.27
C LEU A 141 5.70 7.91 11.31
N LEU A 142 5.63 8.43 10.08
CA LEU A 142 6.65 8.17 9.05
C LEU A 142 8.03 8.76 9.36
N PHE A 143 8.11 9.73 10.25
CA PHE A 143 9.35 10.45 10.56
C PHE A 143 9.93 10.11 11.93
N THR A 144 9.42 9.08 12.59
CA THR A 144 9.99 8.59 13.85
C THR A 144 11.23 7.74 13.60
N ASP A 145 12.20 7.84 14.50
CA ASP A 145 13.40 7.00 14.45
C ASP A 145 13.08 5.52 14.64
N GLU A 146 12.09 5.21 15.48
CA GLU A 146 11.62 3.83 15.70
C GLU A 146 11.15 3.18 14.40
N LEU A 147 10.30 3.86 13.63
CA LEU A 147 9.83 3.33 12.37
C LEU A 147 10.95 3.22 11.35
N ARG A 148 11.85 4.21 11.27
CA ARG A 148 13.01 4.15 10.37
C ARG A 148 13.89 2.94 10.66
N GLN A 149 14.18 2.67 11.94
CA GLN A 149 14.95 1.48 12.34
C GLN A 149 14.22 0.19 11.97
N ARG A 150 12.88 0.16 12.12
CA ARG A 150 12.07 -0.99 11.74
C ARG A 150 12.10 -1.26 10.24
N VAL A 151 11.93 -0.22 9.41
CA VAL A 151 12.00 -0.30 7.95
C VAL A 151 13.37 -0.79 7.50
N PHE A 152 14.44 -0.26 8.08
CA PHE A 152 15.81 -0.71 7.77
C PHE A 152 16.01 -2.21 8.09
N ARG A 153 15.45 -2.69 9.21
CA ARG A 153 15.46 -4.12 9.54
C ARG A 153 14.66 -4.94 8.55
N ASN A 154 13.47 -4.48 8.15
CA ASN A 154 12.63 -5.17 7.15
C ASN A 154 13.37 -5.30 5.81
N GLN A 155 14.04 -4.24 5.36
CA GLN A 155 14.84 -4.24 4.14
C GLN A 155 15.97 -5.26 4.19
N LYS A 156 16.71 -5.33 5.30
CA LYS A 156 17.76 -6.34 5.51
C LYS A 156 17.22 -7.76 5.40
N ILE A 157 16.08 -8.03 6.07
CA ILE A 157 15.41 -9.33 6.02
C ILE A 157 15.06 -9.68 4.56
N LEU A 158 14.46 -8.74 3.83
CA LEU A 158 14.07 -8.96 2.43
C LEU A 158 15.28 -9.25 1.53
N ILE A 159 16.38 -8.52 1.68
CA ILE A 159 17.61 -8.75 0.90
C ILE A 159 18.16 -10.16 1.17
N VAL A 160 18.21 -10.59 2.44
CA VAL A 160 18.69 -11.94 2.79
C VAL A 160 17.76 -13.02 2.23
N CYS A 161 16.45 -12.87 2.40
CA CYS A 161 15.47 -13.79 1.82
C CYS A 161 15.64 -13.91 0.30
N ARG A 162 15.77 -12.78 -0.40
CA ARG A 162 15.98 -12.74 -1.86
C ARG A 162 17.28 -13.44 -2.25
N GLY A 163 18.38 -13.18 -1.56
CA GLY A 163 19.67 -13.83 -1.81
C GLY A 163 19.62 -15.34 -1.61
N LEU A 164 18.99 -15.79 -0.52
CA LEU A 164 18.85 -17.22 -0.25
C LEU A 164 17.95 -17.92 -1.28
N LEU A 165 16.82 -17.31 -1.65
CA LEU A 165 15.94 -17.87 -2.67
C LEU A 165 16.60 -17.87 -4.05
N ALA A 166 17.36 -16.84 -4.40
CA ALA A 166 18.09 -16.79 -5.67
C ALA A 166 19.19 -17.87 -5.76
N TYR A 167 19.86 -18.16 -4.65
CA TYR A 167 20.96 -19.14 -4.63
C TYR A 167 20.48 -20.58 -4.46
N TYR A 168 19.53 -20.82 -3.53
CA TYR A 168 19.07 -22.17 -3.17
C TYR A 168 17.74 -22.57 -3.82
N GLY A 169 17.01 -21.65 -4.44
CA GLY A 169 15.67 -21.88 -5.02
C GLY A 169 14.55 -22.00 -3.98
N ALA A 170 14.84 -22.56 -2.80
CA ALA A 170 13.92 -22.67 -1.67
C ALA A 170 14.68 -22.69 -0.34
N VAL A 171 14.04 -22.22 0.74
CA VAL A 171 14.59 -22.26 2.10
C VAL A 171 13.49 -22.72 3.06
N PRO A 172 13.73 -23.76 3.89
CA PRO A 172 12.81 -24.12 4.96
C PRO A 172 12.59 -22.95 5.93
N VAL A 173 11.34 -22.67 6.29
CA VAL A 173 10.97 -21.51 7.13
C VAL A 173 11.71 -21.50 8.47
N GLU A 174 11.92 -22.66 9.10
CA GLU A 174 12.67 -22.73 10.36
C GLU A 174 14.15 -22.34 10.20
N GLN A 175 14.80 -22.74 9.10
CA GLN A 175 16.18 -22.34 8.81
C GLN A 175 16.26 -20.84 8.53
N LEU A 176 15.30 -20.30 7.78
CA LEU A 176 15.21 -18.86 7.56
C LEU A 176 15.06 -18.12 8.89
N ARG A 177 14.17 -18.58 9.78
CA ARG A 177 13.95 -17.96 11.08
C ARG A 177 15.23 -17.96 11.94
N GLN A 178 15.99 -19.05 11.94
CA GLN A 178 17.28 -19.13 12.64
C GLN A 178 18.29 -18.12 12.09
N LEU A 179 18.43 -18.04 10.77
CA LEU A 179 19.32 -17.08 10.11
C LEU A 179 18.93 -15.65 10.45
N LEU A 180 17.65 -15.30 10.32
CA LEU A 180 17.18 -13.95 10.63
C LEU A 180 17.35 -13.57 12.10
N ASN A 181 17.16 -14.51 13.03
CA ASN A 181 17.39 -14.27 14.46
C ASN A 181 18.88 -14.06 14.79
N SER A 182 19.79 -14.60 13.98
CA SER A 182 21.23 -14.38 14.15
C SER A 182 21.70 -13.00 13.67
N MET A 183 20.86 -12.26 12.94
CA MET A 183 21.22 -10.98 12.32
C MET A 183 21.06 -9.73 13.23
N GLY A 184 20.64 -9.91 14.49
CA GLY A 184 20.36 -8.80 15.43
C GLY A 184 18.94 -8.23 15.30
#